data_AF-A0AAJ7S7R0-F1
#
_entry.id   AF-A0AAJ7S7R0-F1
#
_cell.length_a   1.000
_cell.length_b   1.000
_cell.length_c   1.000
_cell.angle_alpha   90.00
_cell.angle_beta   90.00
_cell.angle_gamma   90.00
#
_symmetry.space_group_name_H-M   'P 1'
#
loop_
_entity.id
_entity.type
_entity.pdbx_description
1 polymer ?
#
loop_
_entity_poly.entity_id
_entity_poly.type
_entity_poly.pdbx_seq_one_letter_code
_entity_poly.pdbx_strand_id
1 'polypeptide(L)'
;MRDRVKRLSVSGEYMLYAASTLMRALEEKITLSLRMMASLIGMTTLTKSHIELNNTTIHWLKRIRPIFEYNSALYEQTKYELEEVLHKKVESLNAEVESMFPR
;
A
#
# COMPACT_ATOMS: atom_id res chain seq x y z
N MET A 1 -11.49 18.71 -8.28
CA MET A 1 -11.50 17.34 -8.86
C MET A 1 -10.10 16.90 -9.31
N ARG A 2 -9.35 17.70 -10.09
CA ARG A 2 -7.95 17.40 -10.49
C ARG A 2 -7.00 17.05 -9.34
N ASP A 3 -7.01 17.80 -8.24
CA ASP A 3 -6.10 17.52 -7.11
C ASP A 3 -6.44 16.22 -6.37
N ARG A 4 -7.71 15.80 -6.38
CA ARG A 4 -8.12 14.50 -5.83
C ARG A 4 -7.56 13.36 -6.67
N VAL A 5 -7.66 13.44 -7.99
CA VAL A 5 -7.12 12.43 -8.92
C VAL A 5 -5.61 12.32 -8.80
N LYS A 6 -4.91 13.47 -8.72
CA LYS A 6 -3.45 13.49 -8.58
C LYS A 6 -2.98 12.87 -7.26
N ARG A 7 -3.65 13.18 -6.14
CA ARG A 7 -3.39 12.55 -4.85
C ARG A 7 -3.68 11.05 -4.86
N LEU A 8 -4.75 10.63 -5.53
CA LEU A 8 -5.09 9.22 -5.66
C LEU A 8 -3.98 8.46 -6.41
N SER A 9 -3.55 8.97 -7.57
CA SER A 9 -2.51 8.35 -8.40
C SER A 9 -1.21 8.16 -7.63
N VAL A 10 -0.73 9.20 -6.94
CA VAL A 10 0.49 9.13 -6.13
C VAL A 10 0.33 8.14 -4.97
N SER A 11 -0.85 8.12 -4.34
CA SER A 11 -1.16 7.17 -3.27
C SER A 11 -1.20 5.72 -3.78
N GLY A 12 -1.71 5.49 -4.98
CA GLY A 12 -1.79 4.16 -5.60
C GLY A 12 -0.42 3.58 -5.95
N GLU A 13 0.42 4.36 -6.62
CA GLU A 13 1.80 3.98 -6.93
C GLU A 13 2.58 3.65 -5.65
N TYR A 14 2.42 4.49 -4.62
CA TYR A 14 3.06 4.24 -3.33
C TYR A 14 2.49 3.00 -2.63
N MET A 15 1.18 2.72 -2.68
CA MET A 15 0.61 1.51 -2.08
C MET A 15 1.10 0.24 -2.78
N LEU A 16 1.18 0.23 -4.12
CA LEU A 16 1.73 -0.89 -4.88
C LEU A 16 3.20 -1.13 -4.55
N TYR A 17 4.00 -0.06 -4.51
CA TYR A 17 5.40 -0.13 -4.09
C TYR A 17 5.52 -0.65 -2.65
N ALA A 18 4.69 -0.13 -1.73
CA ALA A 18 4.74 -0.46 -0.33
C ALA A 18 4.37 -1.93 -0.07
N ALA A 19 3.27 -2.40 -0.67
CA ALA A 19 2.76 -3.76 -0.52
C ALA A 19 3.69 -4.84 -1.13
N SER A 20 4.48 -4.48 -2.15
CA SER A 20 5.38 -5.42 -2.84
C SER A 20 6.84 -5.27 -2.39
N THR A 21 7.46 -4.14 -2.71
CA THR A 21 8.91 -3.93 -2.64
C THR A 21 9.33 -3.57 -1.23
N LEU A 22 8.63 -2.62 -0.60
CA LEU A 22 8.98 -2.15 0.74
C LEU A 22 8.76 -3.24 1.79
N MET A 23 7.61 -3.94 1.74
CA MET A 23 7.32 -5.05 2.66
C MET A 23 8.38 -6.15 2.59
N ARG A 24 8.79 -6.55 1.38
CA ARG A 24 9.86 -7.55 1.19
C ARG A 24 11.20 -7.08 1.77
N ALA A 25 11.60 -5.85 1.49
CA ALA A 25 12.85 -5.29 2.01
C ALA A 25 12.87 -5.20 3.55
N LEU A 26 11.72 -4.92 4.16
CA LEU A 26 11.59 -4.88 5.62
C LEU A 26 11.60 -6.29 6.24
N GLU A 27 11.02 -7.29 5.57
CA GLU A 27 11.08 -8.69 5.99
C GLU A 27 12.52 -9.22 5.97
N GLU A 28 13.30 -8.86 4.95
CA GLU A 28 14.74 -9.16 4.89
C GLU A 28 15.52 -8.52 6.05
N LYS A 29 15.23 -7.26 6.39
CA LYS A 29 15.84 -6.57 7.54
C LYS A 29 15.49 -7.22 8.88
N ILE A 30 14.24 -7.64 9.06
CA ILE A 30 13.81 -8.38 10.27
C ILE A 30 14.55 -9.72 10.34
N THR A 31 14.67 -10.43 9.22
CA THR A 31 15.41 -11.70 9.15
C THR A 31 16.88 -11.52 9.51
N LEU A 32 17.51 -10.45 9.03
CA LEU A 32 18.89 -10.11 9.41
C LEU A 32 19.00 -9.80 10.90
N SER A 33 18.07 -9.00 11.45
CA SER A 33 18.03 -8.68 12.89
C SER A 33 17.89 -9.92 13.76
N LEU A 34 17.04 -10.87 13.35
CA LEU A 34 16.89 -12.17 14.01
C LEU A 34 18.19 -12.98 14.03
N ARG A 35 18.90 -13.04 12.90
CA ARG A 35 20.20 -13.72 12.81
C ARG A 35 21.24 -13.08 13.73
N MET A 36 21.33 -11.76 13.73
CA MET A 36 22.24 -11.02 14.62
C MET A 36 21.92 -11.28 16.09
N MET A 37 20.64 -11.32 16.44
CA MET A 37 20.21 -11.58 17.81
C MET A 37 20.51 -13.01 18.25
N ALA A 38 20.35 -13.99 17.36
CA ALA A 38 20.75 -15.38 17.64
C ALA A 38 22.25 -15.47 17.95
N SER A 39 23.09 -14.74 17.21
CA SER A 39 24.53 -14.64 17.51
C SER A 39 24.79 -13.95 18.85
N LEU A 40 24.09 -12.85 19.15
CA LEU A 40 24.25 -12.11 20.40
C LEU A 40 23.88 -12.95 21.63
N ILE A 41 22.83 -13.77 21.57
CA ILE A 41 22.44 -14.67 22.67
C ILE A 41 23.57 -15.67 23.00
N GLY A 42 24.35 -16.09 22.01
CA GLY A 42 25.52 -16.94 22.23
C GLY A 42 26.72 -16.22 22.84
N MET A 43 26.76 -14.88 22.78
CA MET A 43 27.90 -14.06 23.21
C MET A 43 27.64 -13.29 24.51
N THR A 44 26.38 -12.98 24.82
CA THR A 44 26.00 -12.16 25.97
C THR A 44 24.59 -12.47 26.45
N THR A 45 24.30 -12.12 27.71
CA THR A 45 22.97 -12.27 28.28
C THR A 45 22.09 -11.09 27.85
N LEU A 46 21.02 -11.37 27.11
CA LEU A 46 20.02 -10.37 26.76
C LEU A 46 19.04 -10.16 27.92
N THR A 47 18.78 -8.90 28.27
CA THR A 47 17.76 -8.56 29.26
C THR A 47 16.36 -8.82 28.72
N LYS A 48 15.38 -8.98 29.61
CA LYS A 48 13.96 -9.10 29.24
C LYS A 48 13.49 -7.95 28.35
N SER A 49 13.96 -6.73 28.61
CA SER A 49 13.66 -5.54 27.80
C SER A 49 14.14 -5.70 26.35
N HIS A 50 15.36 -6.22 26.14
CA HIS A 50 15.87 -6.48 24.78
C HIS A 50 15.00 -7.50 24.03
N ILE A 51 14.55 -8.55 24.73
CA ILE A 51 13.71 -9.61 24.15
C ILE A 51 12.33 -9.04 23.77
N GLU A 52 11.69 -8.26 24.64
CA GLU A 52 10.38 -7.64 24.38
C GLU A 52 10.43 -6.63 23.23
N LEU A 53 11.49 -5.81 23.16
CA LEU A 53 11.70 -4.85 22.09
C LEU A 53 11.85 -5.57 20.73
N ASN A 54 12.60 -6.66 20.70
CA ASN A 54 12.80 -7.41 19.48
C ASN A 54 11.52 -8.14 19.06
N ASN A 55 10.81 -8.75 20.00
CA ASN A 55 9.50 -9.37 19.75
C ASN A 55 8.51 -8.36 19.15
N THR A 56 8.50 -7.12 19.66
CA THR A 56 7.70 -6.01 19.12
C THR A 56 8.11 -5.68 17.69
N THR A 57 9.41 -5.55 17.43
CA THR A 57 9.96 -5.22 16.11
C THR A 57 9.62 -6.28 15.07
N ILE A 58 9.80 -7.57 15.38
CA ILE A 58 9.49 -8.69 14.49
C ILE A 58 8.00 -8.71 14.13
N HIS A 59 7.13 -8.53 15.12
CA HIS A 59 5.69 -8.56 14.91
C HIS A 59 5.12 -7.28 14.29
N TRP A 60 5.91 -6.21 14.18
CA TRP A 60 5.44 -4.96 13.60
C TRP A 60 5.02 -5.14 12.13
N LEU A 61 5.78 -5.92 11.35
CA LEU A 61 5.47 -6.16 9.93
C LEU A 61 4.13 -6.87 9.74
N LYS A 62 3.81 -7.84 10.61
CA LYS A 62 2.53 -8.53 10.60
C LYS A 62 1.38 -7.60 10.97
N ARG A 63 1.62 -6.64 11.86
CA ARG A 63 0.61 -5.67 12.33
C ARG A 63 0.31 -4.57 11.32
N ILE A 64 1.29 -4.13 10.54
CA ILE A 64 1.09 -3.07 9.53
C ILE A 64 0.49 -3.59 8.23
N ARG A 65 0.66 -4.89 7.90
CA ARG A 65 0.18 -5.49 6.66
C ARG A 65 -1.32 -5.26 6.37
N PRO A 66 -2.26 -5.46 7.33
CA PRO A 66 -3.68 -5.22 7.08
C PRO A 66 -4.00 -3.75 6.73
N ILE A 67 -3.20 -2.79 7.21
CA ILE A 67 -3.39 -1.37 6.89
C ILE A 67 -3.03 -1.10 5.43
N PHE A 68 -1.97 -1.72 4.91
CA PHE A 68 -1.62 -1.63 3.49
C PHE A 68 -2.69 -2.30 2.61
N GLU A 69 -3.17 -3.48 3.00
CA GLU A 69 -4.24 -4.19 2.28
C GLU A 69 -5.53 -3.36 2.22
N TYR A 70 -5.96 -2.78 3.35
CA TYR A 70 -7.11 -1.89 3.41
C TYR A 70 -6.96 -0.66 2.53
N ASN A 71 -5.81 0.02 2.61
CA ASN A 71 -5.55 1.22 1.80
C ASN A 71 -5.49 0.89 0.30
N SER A 72 -4.95 -0.27 -0.07
CA SER A 72 -4.95 -0.75 -1.45
C SER A 72 -6.36 -1.02 -1.97
N ALA A 73 -7.22 -1.63 -1.15
CA ALA A 73 -8.61 -1.87 -1.51
C ALA A 73 -9.40 -0.55 -1.68
N LEU A 74 -9.21 0.40 -0.77
CA LEU A 74 -9.83 1.72 -0.85
C LEU A 74 -9.38 2.50 -2.09
N TYR A 75 -8.10 2.37 -2.47
CA TYR A 75 -7.57 2.95 -3.68
C TYR A 75 -8.24 2.39 -4.94
N GLU A 76 -8.30 1.06 -5.07
CA GLU A 76 -8.94 0.41 -6.23
C GLU A 76 -10.43 0.74 -6.32
N GLN A 77 -11.15 0.77 -5.20
CA GLN A 77 -12.54 1.20 -5.16
C GLN A 77 -12.69 2.64 -5.68
N THR A 78 -11.89 3.57 -5.16
CA THR A 78 -12.00 4.99 -5.55
C THR A 78 -11.60 5.19 -7.02
N LYS A 79 -10.65 4.41 -7.53
CA LYS A 79 -10.27 4.41 -8.95
C LYS A 79 -11.44 3.96 -9.82
N TYR A 80 -12.10 2.85 -9.45
CA TYR A 80 -13.26 2.35 -10.17
C TYR A 80 -14.40 3.38 -10.25
N GLU A 81 -14.73 4.03 -9.13
CA GLU A 81 -15.75 5.08 -9.08
C GLU A 81 -15.44 6.26 -10.04
N LEU A 82 -14.17 6.64 -10.16
CA LEU A 82 -13.74 7.70 -11.06
C LEU A 82 -13.78 7.26 -12.54
N GLU A 83 -13.41 6.01 -12.82
CA GLU A 83 -13.50 5.41 -14.16
C GLU A 83 -14.94 5.34 -14.65
N GLU A 84 -15.90 4.96 -13.78
CA GLU A 84 -17.33 4.99 -14.13
C GLU A 84 -17.83 6.40 -14.45
N VAL A 85 -17.46 7.41 -13.64
CA VAL A 85 -17.85 8.80 -13.90
C VAL A 85 -17.28 9.28 -15.23
N LEU A 86 -16.04 8.91 -15.55
CA LEU A 86 -15.42 9.26 -16.82
C LEU A 86 -16.16 8.59 -17.99
N HIS A 87 -16.49 7.30 -17.87
CA HIS A 87 -17.20 6.55 -18.89
C HIS A 87 -18.56 7.17 -19.20
N LYS A 88 -19.38 7.43 -18.17
CA LYS A 88 -20.68 8.09 -18.31
C LYS A 88 -20.58 9.45 -19.00
N LYS A 89 -19.51 10.21 -18.70
CA LYS A 89 -19.28 11.52 -19.32
C LYS A 89 -18.92 11.39 -20.81
N VAL A 90 -18.13 10.39 -21.18
CA VAL A 90 -17.79 10.08 -22.57
C VAL A 90 -19.05 9.68 -23.34
N GLU A 91 -19.87 8.78 -22.79
CA GLU A 91 -21.14 8.36 -23.40
C GLU A 91 -22.08 9.54 -23.63
N SER A 92 -22.25 10.41 -22.61
CA SER A 92 -23.07 11.61 -22.72
C SER A 92 -22.56 12.57 -23.81
N LEU A 93 -21.25 12.78 -23.89
CA LEU A 93 -20.66 13.66 -24.90
C LEU A 93 -20.81 13.07 -26.31
N ASN A 94 -20.64 11.76 -26.47
CA ASN A 94 -20.84 11.11 -27.76
C ASN A 94 -22.30 11.20 -28.20
N ALA A 95 -23.26 11.00 -27.29
CA ALA A 95 -24.68 11.16 -27.58
C ALA A 95 -25.04 12.61 -27.96
N GLU A 96 -24.46 13.62 -27.29
CA GLU A 96 -24.61 15.02 -27.68
C GLU A 96 -24.06 15.27 -29.09
N VAL A 97 -22.84 14.79 -29.39
CA VAL A 97 -22.23 14.93 -30.72
C VAL A 97 -23.10 14.31 -31.80
N GLU A 98 -23.62 13.10 -31.57
CA GLU A 98 -24.49 12.40 -32.52
C GLU A 98 -25.84 13.12 -32.71
N SER A 99 -26.35 13.78 -31.67
CA SER A 99 -27.54 14.63 -31.76
C SER A 99 -27.31 15.93 -32.54
N MET A 100 -26.10 16.50 -32.48
CA MET A 100 -25.72 17.75 -33.16
C MET A 100 -25.39 17.55 -34.64
N PHE A 101 -24.96 16.35 -35.02
CA PHE A 101 -24.68 15.95 -36.40
C PHE A 101 -25.53 14.73 -36.80
N PRO A 102 -26.87 14.87 -36.86
CA PRO A 102 -27.72 13.78 -37.30
C PRO A 102 -27.40 13.44 -38.76
N ARG A 103 -27.19 12.15 -39.04
CA ARG A 103 -27.03 11.63 -40.40
C ARG A 103 -28.36 11.63 -41.15
#